data_AF-A0A7C1U9L0-F1
#
_entry.id   AF-A0A7C1U9L0-F1
#
_cell.length_a   1.000
_cell.length_b   1.000
_cell.length_c   1.000
_cell.angle_alpha   90.00
_cell.angle_beta   90.00
_cell.angle_gamma   90.00
#
_symmetry.space_group_name_H-M   'P 1'
#
loop_
_entity.id
_entity.type
_entity.pdbx_description
1 polymer ?
#
loop_
_entity_poly.entity_id
_entity_poly.type
_entity_poly.pdbx_seq_one_letter_code
_entity_poly.pdbx_strand_id
1 'polypeptide(L)'
;MSGKYTNRRDFLAGSMAAAVTVVPRHVLGGAGQNPPSEKLNIAGIGVGGMGKNNLRQLESENIVALCDVDREYAAPVFKRYPKAKVYTDFRKMLDKQKDIDAVLIATPDHTHAVISMAAMRRGKHVYCQKPLTHDVYESRMLAKAAKEEGVVTQMGIQGHSAEGGRLICEWIADGAIGEVTEVDAWCSLSYYPFGHARWSSRWSRRPKETPPVPSTLDWDLWLGPAPERPYHPAYHPGVWRCWWDFGCGMMGDRGAHTLDPVFRALKLDQPTSVDANSLDLNPDTHPVASIVT
;
A
#
# COMPACT_ATOMS: atom_id res chain seq x y z
N MET A 1 -57.85 -29.55 -57.10
CA MET A 1 -56.70 -29.78 -56.19
C MET A 1 -56.36 -28.46 -55.52
N SER A 2 -56.71 -28.33 -54.23
CA SER A 2 -56.60 -27.08 -53.47
C SER A 2 -55.20 -26.92 -52.89
N GLY A 3 -54.50 -25.82 -53.22
CA GLY A 3 -53.23 -25.45 -52.62
C GLY A 3 -53.40 -25.04 -51.16
N LYS A 4 -52.58 -25.58 -50.25
CA LYS A 4 -52.49 -25.14 -48.86
C LYS A 4 -51.75 -23.81 -48.81
N TYR A 5 -52.43 -22.74 -48.40
CA TYR A 5 -51.80 -21.47 -48.08
C TYR A 5 -51.22 -21.53 -46.66
N THR A 6 -49.91 -21.40 -46.53
CA THR A 6 -49.21 -21.19 -45.26
C THR A 6 -49.56 -19.81 -44.71
N ASN A 7 -50.13 -19.76 -43.50
CA ASN A 7 -50.53 -18.52 -42.86
C ASN A 7 -49.30 -17.83 -42.25
N ARG A 8 -49.18 -16.51 -42.42
CA ARG A 8 -48.09 -15.69 -41.83
C ARG A 8 -48.01 -15.81 -40.30
N ARG A 9 -49.10 -16.23 -39.63
CA ARG A 9 -49.13 -16.52 -38.19
C ARG A 9 -48.38 -17.80 -37.80
N ASP A 10 -48.31 -18.80 -38.67
CA ASP A 10 -47.61 -20.06 -38.37
C ASP A 10 -46.09 -19.92 -38.51
N PHE A 11 -45.61 -19.00 -39.37
CA PHE A 11 -44.19 -18.69 -39.50
C PHE A 11 -43.62 -17.96 -38.26
N LEU A 12 -44.43 -17.09 -37.64
CA LEU A 12 -44.04 -16.41 -36.41
C LEU A 12 -44.11 -17.34 -35.18
N ALA A 13 -44.96 -18.37 -35.19
CA ALA A 13 -45.02 -19.38 -34.15
C ALA A 13 -43.80 -20.34 -34.15
N GLY A 14 -43.12 -20.49 -35.29
CA GLY A 14 -41.93 -21.35 -35.42
C GLY A 14 -40.60 -20.71 -35.02
N SER A 15 -40.58 -19.40 -34.71
CA SER A 15 -39.34 -18.64 -34.49
C SER A 15 -39.01 -18.39 -33.01
N MET A 16 -39.83 -18.90 -32.08
CA MET A 16 -39.55 -18.90 -30.63
C MET A 16 -39.09 -20.28 -30.12
N ALA A 17 -38.36 -21.03 -30.93
CA ALA A 17 -37.45 -22.01 -30.36
C ALA A 17 -36.31 -21.21 -29.71
N ALA A 18 -36.47 -20.97 -28.40
CA ALA A 18 -35.51 -20.31 -27.55
C ALA A 18 -34.08 -20.76 -27.89
N ALA A 19 -33.31 -19.86 -28.50
CA ALA A 19 -31.88 -19.91 -28.35
C ALA A 19 -31.63 -19.72 -26.85
N VAL A 20 -31.55 -20.83 -26.11
CA VAL A 20 -30.80 -20.88 -24.86
C VAL A 20 -29.37 -20.67 -25.30
N THR A 21 -28.99 -19.42 -25.58
CA THR A 21 -27.61 -19.02 -25.54
C THR A 21 -27.18 -19.36 -24.13
N VAL A 22 -26.36 -20.39 -24.00
CA VAL A 22 -25.54 -20.59 -22.82
C VAL A 22 -24.65 -19.36 -22.78
N VAL A 23 -25.17 -18.28 -22.18
CA VAL A 23 -24.40 -17.06 -21.98
C VAL A 23 -23.35 -17.48 -20.96
N PRO A 24 -22.05 -17.46 -21.33
CA PRO A 24 -21.04 -17.94 -20.42
C PRO A 24 -21.09 -17.10 -19.14
N ARG A 25 -20.96 -17.78 -17.98
CA ARG A 25 -21.21 -17.22 -16.63
C ARG A 25 -20.52 -15.88 -16.33
N HIS A 26 -19.46 -15.52 -17.06
CA HIS A 26 -18.77 -14.22 -16.94
C HIS A 26 -19.57 -13.04 -17.51
N VAL A 27 -20.55 -13.26 -18.38
CA VAL A 27 -21.42 -12.21 -18.94
C VAL A 27 -22.59 -11.89 -17.98
N LEU A 28 -22.92 -12.79 -17.06
CA LEU A 28 -23.98 -12.62 -16.07
C LEU A 28 -23.46 -12.11 -14.71
N GLY A 29 -22.21 -11.63 -14.64
CA GLY A 29 -21.67 -11.00 -13.43
C GLY A 29 -21.75 -11.90 -12.19
N GLY A 30 -21.51 -13.21 -12.34
CA GLY A 30 -21.42 -14.11 -11.20
C GLY A 30 -20.26 -13.69 -10.28
N ALA A 31 -20.54 -13.55 -8.97
CA ALA A 31 -19.55 -13.11 -7.99
C ALA A 31 -18.21 -13.86 -8.15
N GLY A 32 -17.13 -13.10 -8.38
CA GLY A 32 -15.76 -13.59 -8.38
C GLY A 32 -15.18 -14.08 -9.72
N GLN A 33 -15.86 -13.86 -10.85
CA GLN A 33 -15.33 -14.22 -12.18
C GLN A 33 -15.48 -13.07 -13.20
N ASN A 34 -15.07 -11.87 -12.80
CA ASN A 34 -15.04 -10.72 -13.70
C ASN A 34 -14.10 -11.03 -14.88
N PRO A 35 -14.53 -10.83 -16.13
CA PRO A 35 -13.63 -10.94 -17.28
C PRO A 35 -12.46 -9.95 -17.10
N PRO A 36 -11.28 -10.21 -17.70
CA PRO A 36 -10.11 -9.33 -17.53
C PRO A 36 -10.37 -7.84 -17.84
N SER A 37 -11.32 -7.52 -18.71
CA SER A 37 -11.73 -6.16 -19.05
C SER A 37 -12.49 -5.42 -17.95
N GLU A 38 -13.01 -6.16 -16.96
CA GLU A 38 -13.73 -5.61 -15.80
C GLU A 38 -12.88 -5.67 -14.51
N LYS A 39 -11.61 -6.07 -14.64
CA LYS A 39 -10.63 -6.06 -13.55
C LYS A 39 -9.82 -4.79 -13.59
N LEU A 40 -9.36 -4.35 -12.43
CA LEU A 40 -8.42 -3.23 -12.35
C LEU A 40 -7.04 -3.64 -12.88
N ASN A 41 -6.42 -2.76 -13.64
CA ASN A 41 -5.02 -2.84 -14.00
C ASN A 41 -4.16 -2.15 -12.94
N ILE A 42 -3.44 -2.96 -12.18
CA ILE A 42 -2.65 -2.54 -11.03
C ILE A 42 -1.16 -2.54 -11.38
N ALA A 43 -0.49 -1.46 -11.00
CA ALA A 43 0.96 -1.39 -10.99
C ALA A 43 1.52 -1.46 -9.55
N GLY A 44 2.54 -2.30 -9.33
CA GLY A 44 3.26 -2.35 -8.05
C GLY A 44 4.52 -1.48 -8.06
N ILE A 45 4.77 -0.71 -7.00
CA ILE A 45 5.97 0.13 -6.80
C ILE A 45 6.58 -0.21 -5.44
N GLY A 46 7.83 -0.68 -5.42
CA GLY A 46 8.44 -1.31 -4.25
C GLY A 46 7.79 -2.68 -4.03
N VAL A 47 8.26 -3.69 -4.77
CA VAL A 47 7.54 -4.96 -4.92
C VAL A 47 8.20 -6.12 -4.17
N GLY A 48 9.35 -5.89 -3.52
CA GLY A 48 9.87 -6.81 -2.52
C GLY A 48 9.08 -6.79 -1.21
N GLY A 49 9.68 -7.25 -0.10
CA GLY A 49 9.14 -7.12 1.27
C GLY A 49 7.62 -7.28 1.40
N MET A 50 6.95 -6.21 1.85
CA MET A 50 5.49 -6.14 1.96
C MET A 50 4.77 -5.98 0.63
N GLY A 51 5.36 -5.28 -0.35
CA GLY A 51 4.80 -5.16 -1.70
C GLY A 51 4.51 -6.52 -2.34
N LYS A 52 5.41 -7.50 -2.16
CA LYS A 52 5.19 -8.90 -2.56
C LYS A 52 3.93 -9.49 -1.93
N ASN A 53 3.74 -9.28 -0.62
CA ASN A 53 2.59 -9.81 0.11
C ASN A 53 1.29 -9.10 -0.30
N ASN A 54 1.34 -7.79 -0.54
CA ASN A 54 0.20 -7.01 -1.00
C ASN A 54 -0.22 -7.41 -2.42
N LEU A 55 0.73 -7.56 -3.36
CA LEU A 55 0.44 -8.01 -4.72
C LEU A 55 -0.25 -9.38 -4.74
N ARG A 56 0.15 -10.29 -3.85
CA ARG A 56 -0.52 -11.60 -3.71
C ARG A 56 -1.99 -11.49 -3.32
N GLN A 57 -2.38 -10.45 -2.57
CA GLN A 57 -3.79 -10.20 -2.22
C GLN A 57 -4.58 -9.56 -3.36
N LEU A 58 -3.90 -9.13 -4.43
CA LEU A 58 -4.47 -8.46 -5.58
C LEU A 58 -4.46 -9.34 -6.84
N GLU A 59 -4.21 -10.65 -6.70
CA GLU A 59 -4.18 -11.60 -7.82
C GLU A 59 -5.55 -11.86 -8.45
N SER A 60 -6.63 -11.39 -7.82
CA SER A 60 -7.94 -11.32 -8.47
C SER A 60 -7.97 -10.29 -9.60
N GLU A 61 -7.10 -9.28 -9.57
CA GLU A 61 -6.98 -8.18 -10.53
C GLU A 61 -5.84 -8.40 -11.53
N ASN A 62 -5.67 -7.49 -12.48
CA ASN A 62 -4.60 -7.56 -13.47
C ASN A 62 -3.33 -6.86 -12.94
N ILE A 63 -2.25 -7.61 -12.71
CA ILE A 63 -0.94 -7.01 -12.41
C ILE A 63 -0.23 -6.69 -13.73
N VAL A 64 -0.25 -5.43 -14.16
CA VAL A 64 0.21 -5.00 -15.49
C VAL A 64 1.62 -4.42 -15.52
N ALA A 65 2.08 -3.88 -14.39
CA ALA A 65 3.42 -3.31 -14.27
C ALA A 65 4.01 -3.48 -12.87
N LEU A 66 5.33 -3.61 -12.79
CA LEU A 66 6.08 -3.72 -11.56
C LEU A 66 7.28 -2.79 -11.62
N CYS A 67 7.53 -2.04 -10.54
CA CYS A 67 8.61 -1.10 -10.42
C CYS A 67 9.40 -1.36 -9.14
N ASP A 68 10.71 -1.57 -9.28
CA ASP A 68 11.62 -1.66 -8.14
C ASP A 68 13.01 -1.16 -8.52
N VAL A 69 13.62 -0.40 -7.59
CA VAL A 69 14.95 0.16 -7.76
C VAL A 69 16.04 -0.91 -7.58
N ASP A 70 15.73 -2.01 -6.91
CA ASP A 70 16.61 -3.17 -6.77
C ASP A 70 16.07 -4.36 -7.55
N ARG A 71 16.71 -4.65 -8.68
CA ARG A 71 16.26 -5.72 -9.59
C ARG A 71 16.48 -7.11 -9.05
N GLU A 72 17.50 -7.30 -8.20
CA GLU A 72 17.83 -8.61 -7.63
C GLU A 72 16.89 -8.92 -6.47
N TYR A 73 16.69 -7.95 -5.58
CA TYR A 73 15.74 -8.06 -4.47
C TYR A 73 14.32 -8.35 -4.94
N ALA A 74 13.87 -7.71 -6.03
CA ALA A 74 12.54 -7.89 -6.61
C ALA A 74 12.42 -9.06 -7.60
N ALA A 75 13.52 -9.73 -7.98
CA ALA A 75 13.52 -10.78 -8.99
C ALA A 75 12.48 -11.90 -8.76
N PRO A 76 12.24 -12.40 -7.53
CA PRO A 76 11.21 -13.41 -7.30
C PRO A 76 9.80 -12.94 -7.69
N VAL A 77 9.51 -11.64 -7.57
CA VAL A 77 8.20 -11.07 -7.89
C VAL A 77 8.05 -10.87 -9.40
N PHE A 78 9.10 -10.42 -10.09
CA PHE A 78 9.10 -10.37 -11.55
C PHE A 78 8.85 -11.75 -12.17
N LYS A 79 9.44 -12.81 -11.59
CA LYS A 79 9.21 -14.20 -12.03
C LYS A 79 7.77 -14.67 -11.79
N ARG A 80 7.12 -14.22 -10.71
CA ARG A 80 5.74 -14.58 -10.38
C ARG A 80 4.73 -13.93 -11.33
N TYR A 81 5.01 -12.73 -11.80
CA TYR A 81 4.14 -11.97 -12.72
C TYR A 81 4.85 -11.70 -14.06
N PRO A 82 5.16 -12.75 -14.86
CA PRO A 82 6.00 -12.62 -16.05
C PRO A 82 5.37 -11.79 -17.18
N LYS A 83 4.05 -11.53 -17.11
CA LYS A 83 3.33 -10.68 -18.06
C LYS A 83 3.38 -9.19 -17.71
N ALA A 84 3.72 -8.86 -16.46
CA ALA A 84 3.82 -7.48 -16.03
C ALA A 84 5.09 -6.84 -16.60
N LYS A 85 4.98 -5.62 -17.13
CA LYS A 85 6.15 -4.87 -17.58
C LYS A 85 6.97 -4.42 -16.38
N VAL A 86 8.29 -4.61 -16.43
CA VAL A 86 9.20 -4.28 -15.33
C VAL A 86 9.87 -2.93 -15.59
N TYR A 87 9.89 -2.10 -14.55
CA TYR A 87 10.50 -0.77 -14.53
C TYR A 87 11.42 -0.64 -13.31
N THR A 88 12.35 0.31 -13.38
CA THR A 88 13.21 0.70 -12.25
C THR A 88 12.80 2.06 -11.67
N ASP A 89 12.32 2.96 -12.52
CA ASP A 89 11.86 4.30 -12.13
C ASP A 89 10.33 4.41 -12.31
N PHE A 90 9.63 4.72 -11.22
CA PHE A 90 8.18 4.82 -11.21
C PHE A 90 7.67 5.96 -12.10
N ARG A 91 8.44 7.04 -12.27
CA ARG A 91 8.07 8.18 -13.12
C ARG A 91 7.99 7.72 -14.56
N LYS A 92 9.03 6.99 -15.02
CA LYS A 92 9.06 6.38 -16.37
C LYS A 92 7.94 5.36 -16.56
N MET A 93 7.62 4.58 -15.52
CA MET A 93 6.48 3.66 -15.56
C MET A 93 5.17 4.41 -15.77
N LEU A 94 4.86 5.38 -14.91
CA LEU A 94 3.64 6.17 -14.97
C LEU A 94 3.51 6.96 -16.28
N ASP A 95 4.62 7.41 -16.86
CA ASP A 95 4.63 8.14 -18.13
C ASP A 95 4.45 7.23 -19.35
N LYS A 96 4.92 5.97 -19.31
CA LYS A 96 4.88 5.05 -20.46
C LYS A 96 3.69 4.08 -20.45
N GLN A 97 3.28 3.62 -19.28
CA GLN A 97 2.23 2.61 -19.13
C GLN A 97 0.88 3.28 -18.90
N LYS A 98 0.05 3.32 -19.95
CA LYS A 98 -1.19 4.12 -19.99
C LYS A 98 -2.42 3.39 -19.45
N ASP A 99 -2.36 2.08 -19.45
CA ASP A 99 -3.37 1.13 -19.00
C ASP A 99 -3.38 0.90 -17.48
N ILE A 100 -2.69 1.71 -16.67
CA ILE A 100 -2.74 1.61 -15.19
C ILE A 100 -4.01 2.33 -14.68
N ASP A 101 -4.80 1.63 -13.87
CA ASP A 101 -5.95 2.19 -13.14
C ASP A 101 -5.56 2.60 -11.72
N ALA A 102 -4.78 1.74 -11.04
CA ALA A 102 -4.36 1.92 -9.66
C ALA A 102 -2.90 1.55 -9.44
N VAL A 103 -2.28 2.16 -8.41
CA VAL A 103 -0.94 1.81 -7.95
C VAL A 103 -0.98 1.24 -6.53
N LEU A 104 -0.19 0.21 -6.31
CA LEU A 104 0.18 -0.32 -5.01
C LEU A 104 1.60 0.15 -4.68
N ILE A 105 1.76 0.93 -3.62
CA ILE A 105 3.05 1.49 -3.17
C ILE A 105 3.46 0.81 -1.86
N ALA A 106 4.64 0.19 -1.85
CA ALA A 106 5.22 -0.45 -0.66
C ALA A 106 6.74 -0.29 -0.61
N THR A 107 7.21 0.93 -0.93
CA THR A 107 8.61 1.36 -0.82
C THR A 107 8.97 1.73 0.64
N PRO A 108 10.20 2.15 0.92
CA PRO A 108 10.51 2.81 2.19
C PRO A 108 9.72 4.11 2.40
N ASP A 109 9.43 4.44 3.67
CA ASP A 109 8.47 5.50 4.05
C ASP A 109 8.79 6.85 3.41
N HIS A 110 10.08 7.22 3.34
CA HIS A 110 10.53 8.51 2.81
C HIS A 110 10.14 8.74 1.34
N THR A 111 9.79 7.70 0.59
CA THR A 111 9.37 7.83 -0.81
C THR A 111 7.86 7.75 -1.02
N HIS A 112 7.09 7.35 0.00
CA HIS A 112 5.65 7.12 -0.12
C HIS A 112 4.90 8.35 -0.65
N ALA A 113 5.17 9.53 -0.08
CA ALA A 113 4.46 10.74 -0.42
C ALA A 113 4.70 11.17 -1.87
N VAL A 114 5.96 11.20 -2.32
CA VAL A 114 6.30 11.66 -3.67
C VAL A 114 5.77 10.71 -4.75
N ILE A 115 5.78 9.39 -4.49
CA ILE A 115 5.23 8.40 -5.42
C ILE A 115 3.70 8.51 -5.46
N SER A 116 3.06 8.60 -4.29
CA SER A 116 1.60 8.73 -4.19
C SER A 116 1.11 10.00 -4.89
N MET A 117 1.76 11.14 -4.64
CA MET A 117 1.47 12.39 -5.32
C MET A 117 1.61 12.25 -6.84
N ALA A 118 2.71 11.68 -7.33
CA ALA A 118 2.94 11.51 -8.76
C ALA A 118 1.89 10.62 -9.44
N ALA A 119 1.39 9.59 -8.75
CA ALA A 119 0.32 8.72 -9.22
C ALA A 119 -1.03 9.44 -9.23
N MET A 120 -1.40 10.10 -8.13
CA MET A 120 -2.67 10.83 -8.03
C MET A 120 -2.78 11.95 -9.07
N ARG A 121 -1.71 12.71 -9.29
CA ARG A 121 -1.65 13.77 -10.34
C ARG A 121 -1.74 13.24 -11.76
N ARG A 122 -1.74 11.92 -11.95
CA ARG A 122 -2.00 11.24 -13.22
C ARG A 122 -3.35 10.50 -13.21
N GLY A 123 -4.24 10.85 -12.28
CA GLY A 123 -5.57 10.28 -12.12
C GLY A 123 -5.57 8.83 -11.67
N LYS A 124 -4.50 8.35 -11.02
CA LYS A 124 -4.39 6.94 -10.60
C LYS A 124 -4.86 6.77 -9.16
N HIS A 125 -5.66 5.74 -8.90
CA HIS A 125 -6.01 5.35 -7.54
C HIS A 125 -4.78 4.83 -6.79
N VAL A 126 -4.72 5.05 -5.47
CA VAL A 126 -3.51 4.75 -4.69
C VAL A 126 -3.83 3.88 -3.48
N TYR A 127 -3.24 2.70 -3.43
CA TYR A 127 -3.01 2.01 -2.17
C TYR A 127 -1.55 2.22 -1.76
N CYS A 128 -1.30 2.84 -0.61
CA CYS A 128 0.04 3.05 -0.09
C CYS A 128 0.22 2.35 1.25
N GLN A 129 1.32 1.63 1.44
CA GLN A 129 1.65 1.05 2.73
C GLN A 129 1.77 2.09 3.82
N LYS A 130 1.60 1.63 5.06
CA LYS A 130 1.77 2.44 6.26
C LYS A 130 3.27 2.56 6.64
N PRO A 131 3.65 3.64 7.33
CA PRO A 131 2.90 4.89 7.48
C PRO A 131 2.69 5.56 6.12
N LEU A 132 1.57 6.29 5.94
CA LEU A 132 1.24 6.90 4.65
C LEU A 132 2.34 7.85 4.16
N THR A 133 2.94 8.59 5.08
CA THR A 133 3.94 9.61 4.79
C THR A 133 5.03 9.65 5.86
N HIS A 134 6.13 10.32 5.55
CA HIS A 134 7.20 10.58 6.49
C HIS A 134 6.82 11.72 7.45
N ASP A 135 6.13 12.73 6.92
CA ASP A 135 5.74 13.94 7.64
C ASP A 135 4.24 14.24 7.59
N VAL A 136 3.71 14.96 8.58
CA VAL A 136 2.30 15.36 8.65
C VAL A 136 1.90 16.28 7.49
N TYR A 137 2.80 17.18 7.08
CA TYR A 137 2.57 18.07 5.94
C TYR A 137 2.28 17.28 4.67
N GLU A 138 3.07 16.23 4.41
CA GLU A 138 2.88 15.38 3.25
C GLU A 138 1.49 14.73 3.25
N SER A 139 1.04 14.18 4.38
CA SER A 139 -0.30 13.59 4.52
C SER A 139 -1.40 14.58 4.16
N ARG A 140 -1.29 15.84 4.61
CA ARG A 140 -2.23 16.92 4.27
C ARG A 140 -2.22 17.24 2.77
N MET A 141 -1.03 17.26 2.16
CA MET A 141 -0.88 17.51 0.73
C MET A 141 -1.43 16.36 -0.12
N LEU A 142 -1.26 15.10 0.30
CA LEU A 142 -1.85 13.95 -0.36
C LEU A 142 -3.38 13.97 -0.27
N ALA A 143 -3.96 14.29 0.90
CA ALA A 143 -5.40 14.41 1.06
C ALA A 143 -6.00 15.49 0.14
N LYS A 144 -5.31 16.63 0.02
CA LYS A 144 -5.69 17.70 -0.92
C LYS A 144 -5.64 17.21 -2.37
N ALA A 145 -4.54 16.57 -2.78
CA ALA A 145 -4.39 16.06 -4.14
C ALA A 145 -5.44 14.99 -4.48
N ALA A 146 -5.71 14.05 -3.57
CA ALA A 146 -6.73 13.02 -3.77
C ALA A 146 -8.11 13.64 -4.06
N LYS A 147 -8.48 14.68 -3.31
CA LYS A 147 -9.74 15.42 -3.50
C LYS A 147 -9.77 16.19 -4.81
N GLU A 148 -8.67 16.87 -5.16
CA GLU A 148 -8.57 17.65 -6.40
C GLU A 148 -8.68 16.78 -7.65
N GLU A 149 -8.02 15.62 -7.64
CA GLU A 149 -7.97 14.70 -8.79
C GLU A 149 -9.16 13.71 -8.81
N GLY A 150 -9.98 13.67 -7.75
CA GLY A 150 -11.12 12.77 -7.64
C GLY A 150 -10.73 11.28 -7.55
N VAL A 151 -9.54 10.98 -7.01
CA VAL A 151 -9.02 9.61 -6.93
C VAL A 151 -9.29 8.97 -5.57
N VAL A 152 -9.63 7.69 -5.59
CA VAL A 152 -9.72 6.87 -4.38
C VAL A 152 -8.33 6.54 -3.86
N THR A 153 -8.14 6.68 -2.55
CA THR A 153 -6.89 6.32 -1.87
C THR A 153 -7.16 5.46 -0.63
N GLN A 154 -6.18 4.62 -0.28
CA GLN A 154 -6.22 3.79 0.91
C GLN A 154 -4.81 3.62 1.49
N MET A 155 -4.67 3.82 2.81
CA MET A 155 -3.45 3.41 3.54
C MET A 155 -3.53 1.93 3.93
N GLY A 156 -2.40 1.23 3.81
CA GLY A 156 -2.26 -0.21 4.04
C GLY A 156 -2.22 -0.64 5.50
N ILE A 157 -3.22 -0.25 6.30
CA ILE A 157 -3.39 -0.71 7.68
C ILE A 157 -4.14 -2.05 7.65
N GLN A 158 -3.45 -3.20 7.75
CA GLN A 158 -4.09 -4.51 7.58
C GLN A 158 -5.21 -4.79 8.60
N GLY A 159 -5.08 -4.28 9.83
CA GLY A 159 -6.08 -4.45 10.89
C GLY A 159 -7.37 -3.63 10.70
N HIS A 160 -7.33 -2.55 9.92
CA HIS A 160 -8.45 -1.62 9.79
C HIS A 160 -9.72 -2.29 9.23
N SER A 161 -9.53 -3.22 8.30
CA SER A 161 -10.62 -3.95 7.65
C SER A 161 -10.94 -5.29 8.33
N ALA A 162 -10.26 -5.62 9.43
CA ALA A 162 -10.48 -6.86 10.16
C ALA A 162 -11.66 -6.73 11.14
N GLU A 163 -12.26 -7.88 11.47
CA GLU A 163 -13.46 -7.94 12.31
C GLU A 163 -13.25 -7.35 13.70
N GLY A 164 -12.08 -7.56 14.32
CA GLY A 164 -11.77 -7.00 15.63
C GLY A 164 -11.90 -5.48 15.69
N GLY A 165 -11.48 -4.77 14.63
CA GLY A 165 -11.62 -3.31 14.57
C GLY A 165 -13.09 -2.86 14.50
N ARG A 166 -13.95 -3.64 13.84
CA ARG A 166 -15.40 -3.37 13.76
C ARG A 166 -16.08 -3.60 15.10
N LEU A 167 -15.80 -4.73 15.75
CA LEU A 167 -16.34 -5.06 17.06
C LEU A 167 -15.96 -4.03 18.12
N ILE A 168 -14.71 -3.54 18.12
CA ILE A 168 -14.30 -2.45 19.02
C ILE A 168 -15.16 -1.20 18.79
N CYS A 169 -15.39 -0.81 17.52
CA CYS A 169 -16.25 0.34 17.23
C CYS A 169 -17.70 0.13 17.71
N GLU A 170 -18.24 -1.08 17.53
CA GLU A 170 -19.61 -1.44 17.92
C GLU A 170 -19.77 -1.42 19.44
N TRP A 171 -18.86 -2.03 20.19
CA TRP A 171 -18.92 -2.06 21.66
C TRP A 171 -18.81 -0.67 22.28
N ILE A 172 -17.94 0.18 21.74
CA ILE A 172 -17.83 1.57 22.18
C ILE A 172 -19.10 2.35 21.84
N ALA A 173 -19.66 2.17 20.64
CA ALA A 173 -20.89 2.84 20.23
C ALA A 173 -22.14 2.39 21.04
N ASP A 174 -22.18 1.14 21.48
CA ASP A 174 -23.23 0.57 22.34
C ASP A 174 -23.13 1.04 23.81
N GLY A 175 -22.01 1.66 24.19
CA GLY A 175 -21.78 2.12 25.56
C GLY A 175 -21.37 0.99 26.51
N ALA A 176 -20.84 -0.12 26.00
CA ALA A 176 -20.52 -1.33 26.78
C ALA A 176 -19.59 -1.08 27.98
N ILE A 177 -18.77 -0.02 27.93
CA ILE A 177 -17.85 0.37 29.01
C ILE A 177 -18.08 1.80 29.53
N GLY A 178 -19.15 2.48 29.11
CA GLY A 178 -19.39 3.89 29.41
C GLY A 178 -18.50 4.85 28.61
N GLU A 179 -18.35 6.09 29.10
CA GLU A 179 -17.53 7.13 28.48
C GLU A 179 -16.04 6.84 28.68
N VAL A 180 -15.30 6.77 27.56
CA VAL A 180 -13.85 6.56 27.57
C VAL A 180 -13.14 7.89 27.83
N THR A 181 -12.36 7.95 28.90
CA THR A 181 -11.61 9.16 29.31
C THR A 181 -10.10 9.05 29.06
N GLU A 182 -9.57 7.83 28.92
CA GLU A 182 -8.15 7.54 28.73
C GLU A 182 -7.97 6.26 27.91
N VAL A 183 -6.93 6.22 27.07
CA VAL A 183 -6.57 5.04 26.28
C VAL A 183 -5.06 4.82 26.31
N ASP A 184 -4.63 3.71 26.90
CA ASP A 184 -3.26 3.24 26.83
C ASP A 184 -3.06 2.33 25.61
N ALA A 185 -2.14 2.72 24.74
CA ALA A 185 -1.79 1.98 23.53
C ALA A 185 -0.27 1.75 23.47
N TRP A 186 0.18 0.49 23.48
CA TRP A 186 1.61 0.18 23.49
C TRP A 186 1.99 -0.86 22.43
N CYS A 187 3.28 -0.85 22.09
CA CYS A 187 3.91 -1.88 21.27
C CYS A 187 5.18 -2.39 21.98
N SER A 188 5.30 -3.70 22.15
CA SER A 188 6.47 -4.33 22.76
C SER A 188 7.63 -4.55 21.79
N LEU A 189 7.48 -4.17 20.50
CA LEU A 189 8.57 -4.25 19.54
C LEU A 189 9.55 -3.09 19.77
N SER A 190 10.84 -3.41 19.81
CA SER A 190 11.93 -2.44 19.91
C SER A 190 12.96 -2.66 18.81
N TYR A 191 13.79 -1.65 18.56
CA TYR A 191 15.02 -1.78 17.77
C TYR A 191 16.23 -2.19 18.63
N TYR A 192 16.08 -2.21 19.95
CA TYR A 192 17.13 -2.60 20.89
C TYR A 192 16.90 -4.02 21.44
N PRO A 193 17.96 -4.80 21.74
CA PRO A 193 19.37 -4.54 21.44
C PRO A 193 19.66 -4.46 19.93
N PHE A 194 20.59 -3.62 19.50
CA PHE A 194 20.89 -3.48 18.07
C PHE A 194 21.28 -4.82 17.43
N GLY A 195 20.62 -5.17 16.33
CA GLY A 195 20.85 -6.41 15.58
C GLY A 195 20.15 -7.66 16.13
N HIS A 196 19.32 -7.55 17.19
CA HIS A 196 18.64 -8.71 17.79
C HIS A 196 17.59 -9.37 16.87
N ALA A 197 17.10 -8.63 15.86
CA ALA A 197 16.08 -9.08 14.94
C ALA A 197 16.31 -8.54 13.53
N ARG A 198 15.67 -9.15 12.54
CA ARG A 198 15.80 -8.75 11.11
C ARG A 198 15.34 -7.31 10.82
N TRP A 199 14.55 -6.71 11.70
CA TRP A 199 14.05 -5.32 11.61
C TRP A 199 14.80 -4.36 12.53
N SER A 200 15.84 -4.84 13.22
CA SER A 200 16.68 -4.06 14.12
C SER A 200 18.04 -3.83 13.45
N SER A 201 18.38 -2.55 13.26
CA SER A 201 19.70 -2.16 12.76
C SER A 201 20.80 -2.66 13.71
N ARG A 202 21.94 -3.07 13.16
CA ARG A 202 23.16 -3.35 13.95
C ARG A 202 23.91 -2.08 14.34
N TRP A 203 23.52 -0.95 13.76
CA TRP A 203 24.15 0.36 13.93
C TRP A 203 23.18 1.33 14.61
N SER A 204 23.69 2.10 15.56
CA SER A 204 23.02 3.21 16.25
C SER A 204 23.49 4.59 15.77
N ARG A 205 24.47 4.59 14.85
CA ARG A 205 25.09 5.77 14.24
C ARG A 205 25.40 5.46 12.80
N ARG A 206 25.45 6.50 11.97
CA ARG A 206 25.81 6.37 10.57
C ARG A 206 27.17 5.67 10.40
N PRO A 207 27.27 4.60 9.60
CA PRO A 207 28.56 4.03 9.23
C PRO A 207 29.42 5.05 8.47
N LYS A 208 30.74 4.94 8.62
CA LYS A 208 31.69 5.81 7.90
C LYS A 208 32.15 5.20 6.58
N GLU A 209 31.99 3.89 6.45
CA GLU A 209 32.31 3.12 5.27
C GLU A 209 31.35 3.49 4.14
N THR A 210 31.89 3.51 2.93
CA THR A 210 31.14 3.82 1.71
C THR A 210 31.33 2.67 0.70
N PRO A 211 30.79 1.48 0.99
CA PRO A 211 30.89 0.36 0.06
C PRO A 211 30.26 0.73 -1.30
N PRO A 212 30.71 0.10 -2.41
CA PRO A 212 30.11 0.35 -3.70
C PRO A 212 28.64 -0.04 -3.70
N VAL A 213 27.84 0.74 -4.44
CA VAL A 213 26.43 0.41 -4.70
C VAL A 213 26.38 -0.92 -5.47
N PRO A 214 25.54 -1.90 -5.07
CA PRO A 214 25.31 -3.10 -5.86
C PRO A 214 24.86 -2.72 -7.28
N SER A 215 25.38 -3.39 -8.31
CA SER A 215 25.03 -3.08 -9.71
C SER A 215 23.55 -3.29 -10.05
N THR A 216 22.82 -3.97 -9.17
CA THR A 216 21.40 -4.28 -9.28
C THR A 216 20.49 -3.24 -8.62
N LEU A 217 21.07 -2.29 -7.85
CA LEU A 217 20.37 -1.25 -7.09
C LEU A 217 20.64 0.13 -7.69
N ASP A 218 19.57 0.84 -8.04
CA ASP A 218 19.64 2.28 -8.33
C ASP A 218 19.53 3.08 -7.02
N TRP A 219 20.68 3.48 -6.48
CA TRP A 219 20.75 4.15 -5.17
C TRP A 219 20.19 5.56 -5.16
N ASP A 220 20.35 6.31 -6.24
CA ASP A 220 19.79 7.67 -6.38
C ASP A 220 18.26 7.61 -6.33
N LEU A 221 17.67 6.66 -7.08
CA LEU A 221 16.22 6.42 -7.04
C LEU A 221 15.75 5.91 -5.67
N TRP A 222 16.56 5.10 -4.98
CA TRP A 222 16.24 4.61 -3.63
C TRP A 222 16.26 5.74 -2.60
N LEU A 223 17.25 6.64 -2.65
CA LEU A 223 17.33 7.82 -1.78
C LEU A 223 16.12 8.74 -2.00
N GLY A 224 15.73 8.95 -3.25
CA GLY A 224 14.55 9.75 -3.59
C GLY A 224 14.65 11.16 -2.96
N PRO A 225 13.67 11.58 -2.13
CA PRO A 225 13.70 12.91 -1.50
C PRO A 225 14.59 13.00 -0.25
N ALA A 226 15.16 11.89 0.24
CA ALA A 226 16.00 11.90 1.43
C ALA A 226 17.35 12.61 1.16
N PRO A 227 18.02 13.14 2.20
CA PRO A 227 19.33 13.76 2.05
C PRO A 227 20.36 12.81 1.42
N GLU A 228 21.10 13.32 0.43
CA GLU A 228 22.14 12.59 -0.29
C GLU A 228 23.16 11.97 0.69
N ARG A 229 23.49 10.70 0.45
CA ARG A 229 24.54 9.99 1.18
C ARG A 229 25.04 8.77 0.42
N PRO A 230 26.25 8.27 0.76
CA PRO A 230 26.75 7.01 0.24
C PRO A 230 25.88 5.81 0.61
N TYR A 231 25.82 4.82 -0.27
CA TYR A 231 25.22 3.53 0.02
C TYR A 231 25.91 2.83 1.19
N HIS A 232 25.11 2.16 2.02
CA HIS A 232 25.60 1.20 3.00
C HIS A 232 24.53 0.12 3.25
N PRO A 233 24.90 -1.16 3.47
CA PRO A 233 23.97 -2.23 3.87
C PRO A 233 23.30 -2.01 5.25
N ALA A 234 23.59 -0.90 5.91
CA ALA A 234 22.94 -0.50 7.15
C ALA A 234 21.54 0.09 6.92
N TYR A 235 21.18 0.41 5.67
CA TYR A 235 19.89 0.99 5.32
C TYR A 235 19.03 -0.01 4.53
N HIS A 236 19.51 -0.39 3.35
CA HIS A 236 18.85 -1.31 2.43
C HIS A 236 19.35 -2.76 2.66
N PRO A 237 18.48 -3.79 2.60
CA PRO A 237 17.08 -3.74 2.16
C PRO A 237 16.03 -3.68 3.27
N GLY A 238 16.40 -3.83 4.55
CA GLY A 238 15.42 -4.22 5.58
C GLY A 238 15.28 -3.31 6.80
N VAL A 239 16.30 -2.51 7.13
CA VAL A 239 16.39 -1.81 8.42
C VAL A 239 16.33 -0.29 8.29
N TRP A 240 16.05 0.22 7.09
CA TRP A 240 15.87 1.64 6.77
C TRP A 240 14.92 2.35 7.75
N ARG A 241 13.91 1.65 8.29
CA ARG A 241 12.96 2.23 9.25
C ARG A 241 13.58 2.62 10.60
N CYS A 242 14.78 2.12 10.90
CA CYS A 242 15.53 2.52 12.09
C CYS A 242 16.13 3.93 11.97
N TRP A 243 16.19 4.51 10.76
CA TRP A 243 16.91 5.74 10.45
C TRP A 243 15.94 6.89 10.21
N TRP A 244 16.20 8.05 10.81
CA TRP A 244 15.32 9.22 10.72
C TRP A 244 15.06 9.70 9.30
N ASP A 245 16.02 9.53 8.39
CA ASP A 245 15.89 10.02 7.01
C ASP A 245 15.04 9.11 6.11
N PHE A 246 14.76 7.88 6.54
CA PHE A 246 14.15 6.86 5.68
C PHE A 246 12.84 6.29 6.22
N GLY A 247 12.63 6.31 7.54
CA GLY A 247 11.40 5.82 8.13
C GLY A 247 10.99 6.56 9.38
N CYS A 248 9.77 6.28 9.83
CA CYS A 248 9.16 6.94 10.99
C CYS A 248 9.27 6.11 12.29
N GLY A 249 10.24 5.18 12.34
CA GLY A 249 10.51 4.36 13.50
C GLY A 249 9.36 3.42 13.88
N MET A 250 9.36 2.98 15.14
CA MET A 250 8.32 2.06 15.63
C MET A 250 6.95 2.74 15.72
N MET A 251 6.92 4.06 15.92
CA MET A 251 5.68 4.82 15.95
C MET A 251 4.98 4.82 14.59
N GLY A 252 5.70 5.10 13.51
CA GLY A 252 5.11 4.98 12.17
C GLY A 252 4.87 3.53 11.73
N ASP A 253 5.70 2.58 12.17
CA ASP A 253 5.51 1.15 11.85
C ASP A 253 4.25 0.58 12.51
N ARG A 254 4.21 0.64 13.84
CA ARG A 254 3.26 -0.07 14.68
C ARG A 254 2.25 0.86 15.33
N GLY A 255 2.64 2.09 15.65
CA GLY A 255 1.71 3.09 16.20
C GLY A 255 0.51 3.32 15.27
N ALA A 256 0.72 3.38 13.95
CA ALA A 256 -0.37 3.45 12.98
C ALA A 256 -1.34 2.24 13.05
N HIS A 257 -0.87 1.05 13.42
CA HIS A 257 -1.75 -0.11 13.64
C HIS A 257 -2.43 -0.09 15.00
N THR A 258 -1.70 0.30 16.04
CA THR A 258 -2.19 0.27 17.42
C THR A 258 -3.23 1.37 17.66
N LEU A 259 -3.03 2.56 17.08
CA LEU A 259 -3.91 3.71 17.27
C LEU A 259 -5.08 3.79 16.29
N ASP A 260 -5.00 3.16 15.12
CA ASP A 260 -6.10 3.13 14.14
C ASP A 260 -7.47 2.73 14.73
N PRO A 261 -7.62 1.61 15.48
CA PRO A 261 -8.90 1.25 16.08
C PRO A 261 -9.35 2.25 17.14
N VAL A 262 -8.42 2.91 17.86
CA VAL A 262 -8.73 3.92 18.88
C VAL A 262 -9.34 5.15 18.23
N PHE A 263 -8.64 5.72 17.24
CA PHE A 263 -9.12 6.90 16.50
C PHE A 263 -10.45 6.63 15.82
N ARG A 264 -10.63 5.43 15.26
CA ARG A 264 -11.87 5.05 14.60
C ARG A 264 -13.04 4.87 15.58
N ALA A 265 -12.84 4.12 16.66
CA ALA A 265 -13.91 3.79 17.61
C ALA A 265 -14.38 5.03 18.39
N LEU A 266 -13.43 5.88 18.79
CA LEU A 266 -13.71 7.11 19.54
C LEU A 266 -13.97 8.33 18.65
N LYS A 267 -13.88 8.17 17.32
CA LYS A 267 -14.05 9.25 16.33
C LYS A 267 -13.16 10.47 16.61
N LEU A 268 -11.90 10.21 16.97
CA LEU A 268 -10.93 11.24 17.30
C LEU A 268 -10.46 12.00 16.05
N ASP A 269 -10.11 13.27 16.22
CA ASP A 269 -9.40 14.09 15.24
C ASP A 269 -7.94 14.31 15.69
N GLN A 270 -7.21 15.19 15.00
CA GLN A 270 -5.83 15.56 15.29
C GLN A 270 -5.64 15.93 16.77
N PRO A 271 -4.52 15.48 17.39
CA PRO A 271 -4.21 15.84 18.77
C PRO A 271 -3.99 17.35 18.91
N THR A 272 -4.38 17.92 20.05
CA THR A 272 -4.19 19.34 20.38
C THR A 272 -2.82 19.62 21.01
N SER A 273 -2.21 18.61 21.64
CA SER A 273 -0.86 18.64 22.21
C SER A 273 -0.24 17.25 22.10
N VAL A 274 1.10 17.20 22.14
CA VAL A 274 1.87 15.96 22.21
C VAL A 274 3.04 16.21 23.16
N ASP A 275 3.21 15.35 24.16
CA ASP A 275 4.41 15.27 25.00
C ASP A 275 5.11 13.92 24.75
N ALA A 276 6.44 13.94 24.72
CA ALA A 276 7.23 12.77 24.39
C ALA A 276 8.47 12.68 25.28
N ASN A 277 8.62 11.55 25.96
CA ASN A 277 9.83 11.19 26.70
C ASN A 277 10.50 9.99 26.02
N SER A 278 11.75 10.17 25.59
CA SER A 278 12.48 9.19 24.78
C SER A 278 13.81 8.79 25.39
N LEU A 279 14.16 7.51 25.24
CA LEU A 279 15.45 6.96 25.64
C LEU A 279 16.41 6.87 24.45
N ASP A 280 17.67 7.29 24.66
CA ASP A 280 18.79 7.21 23.69
C ASP A 280 18.50 7.92 22.35
N LEU A 281 17.99 9.16 22.47
CA LEU A 281 17.74 10.01 21.31
C LEU A 281 19.06 10.41 20.65
N ASN A 282 19.13 10.23 19.33
CA ASN A 282 20.28 10.64 18.53
C ASN A 282 19.87 11.07 17.12
N PRO A 283 20.74 11.77 16.37
CA PRO A 283 20.35 12.37 15.09
C PRO A 283 20.26 11.39 13.92
N ASP A 284 20.75 10.15 14.05
CA ASP A 284 20.76 9.18 12.95
C ASP A 284 19.61 8.16 13.04
N THR A 285 19.32 7.66 14.24
CA THR A 285 18.34 6.59 14.46
C THR A 285 17.26 6.95 15.46
N HIS A 286 16.10 6.33 15.29
CA HIS A 286 14.97 6.42 16.22
C HIS A 286 15.35 6.01 17.66
N PRO A 287 14.68 6.58 18.67
CA PRO A 287 14.94 6.24 20.06
C PRO A 287 14.63 4.77 20.36
N VAL A 288 15.29 4.24 21.38
CA VAL A 288 15.13 2.83 21.81
C VAL A 288 13.74 2.56 22.37
N ALA A 289 13.19 3.55 23.07
CA ALA A 289 11.85 3.55 23.63
C ALA A 289 11.33 4.99 23.70
N SER A 290 10.02 5.16 23.65
CA SER A 290 9.37 6.45 23.90
C SER A 290 8.01 6.24 24.54
N ILE A 291 7.65 7.14 25.45
CA ILE A 291 6.29 7.33 25.94
C ILE A 291 5.79 8.61 25.28
N VAL A 292 4.63 8.54 24.64
CA VAL A 292 4.01 9.66 23.94
C VAL A 292 2.58 9.81 24.47
N THR A 293 2.23 11.01 24.93
CA THR A 293 0.91 11.36 25.48
C THR A 293 0.32 12.57 24.78
#